data_AF-A0A496VM45-F1
#
_entry.id   AF-A0A496VM45-F1
#
_cell.length_a   1.000
_cell.length_b   1.000
_cell.length_c   1.000
_cell.angle_alpha   90.00
_cell.angle_beta   90.00
_cell.angle_gamma   90.00
#
_symmetry.space_group_name_H-M   'P 1'
#
loop_
_entity.id
_entity.type
_entity.pdbx_description
1 polymer ?
#
loop_
_entity_poly.entity_id
_entity_poly.type
_entity_poly.pdbx_seq_one_letter_code
_entity_poly.pdbx_strand_id
1 'polypeptide(L)'
;MFILLSYITDNLLFTQITIAYQGATLDIDNILVDTGSATTIIAADIVSSIQILPVPQDNLCTIRGVGGTEFVFARNIDYLQVDERRLHDFEIKRNENRA
;
A
#
# COMPACT_ATOMS: atom_id res chain seq x y z
N MET A 1 -1.58 -19.90 -18.48
CA MET A 1 -0.13 -19.63 -18.33
C MET A 1 -0.01 -18.75 -17.10
N PHE A 2 0.33 -19.32 -15.95
CA PHE A 2 0.44 -18.57 -14.70
C PHE A 2 1.81 -17.90 -14.68
N ILE A 3 1.84 -16.58 -14.76
CA ILE A 3 3.05 -15.80 -14.55
C ILE A 3 3.23 -15.76 -13.03
N LEU A 4 4.42 -16.13 -12.55
CA LEU A 4 4.77 -15.91 -11.15
C LEU A 4 4.80 -14.39 -10.93
N LEU A 5 3.81 -13.81 -10.26
CA LEU A 5 3.73 -12.37 -9.97
C LEU A 5 4.63 -11.96 -8.80
N SER A 6 5.31 -12.92 -8.18
CA SER A 6 6.28 -12.69 -7.12
C SER A 6 7.69 -13.09 -7.55
N TYR A 7 8.69 -12.33 -7.10
CA TYR A 7 10.10 -12.60 -7.39
C TYR A 7 10.97 -12.22 -6.20
N ILE A 8 12.18 -12.78 -6.14
CA ILE A 8 13.17 -12.47 -5.11
C ILE A 8 14.31 -11.69 -5.75
N THR A 9 14.63 -10.52 -5.20
CA THR A 9 15.84 -9.76 -5.54
C THR A 9 16.48 -9.27 -4.24
N ASP A 10 17.81 -9.31 -4.16
CA ASP A 10 18.55 -8.86 -2.97
C ASP A 10 18.06 -9.49 -1.65
N ASN A 11 17.66 -10.77 -1.72
CA ASN A 11 17.07 -11.55 -0.61
C ASN A 11 15.74 -11.01 -0.07
N LEU A 12 15.05 -10.15 -0.81
CA LEU A 12 13.74 -9.61 -0.48
C LEU A 12 12.69 -10.16 -1.44
N LEU A 13 11.52 -10.52 -0.90
CA LEU A 13 10.38 -11.01 -1.67
C LEU A 13 9.52 -9.83 -2.12
N PHE A 14 9.30 -9.74 -3.42
CA PHE A 14 8.44 -8.74 -4.02
C PHE A 14 7.25 -9.39 -4.73
N THR A 15 6.15 -8.66 -4.84
CA THR A 15 4.95 -9.09 -5.57
C THR A 15 4.28 -7.91 -6.27
N GLN A 16 3.34 -8.21 -7.18
CA GLN A 16 2.35 -7.26 -7.68
C GLN A 16 1.10 -7.28 -6.80
N ILE A 17 0.45 -6.13 -6.64
CA ILE A 17 -0.90 -6.02 -6.07
C ILE A 17 -1.78 -5.15 -6.97
N THR A 18 -3.10 -5.31 -6.86
CA THR A 18 -4.07 -4.33 -7.35
C THR A 18 -4.76 -3.68 -6.16
N ILE A 19 -4.86 -2.36 -6.14
CA ILE A 19 -5.71 -1.63 -5.19
C ILE A 19 -6.90 -1.03 -5.93
N ALA A 20 -8.06 -0.97 -5.27
CA ALA A 20 -9.24 -0.31 -5.81
C ALA A 20 -9.83 0.67 -4.81
N TYR A 21 -10.21 1.85 -5.30
CA TYR A 21 -10.79 2.91 -4.48
C TYR A 21 -11.78 3.72 -5.30
N GLN A 22 -13.01 3.84 -4.79
CA GLN A 22 -14.10 4.58 -5.44
C GLN A 22 -14.32 4.16 -6.90
N GLY A 23 -14.17 2.87 -7.18
CA GLY A 23 -14.34 2.30 -8.52
C GLY A 23 -13.15 2.49 -9.47
N ALA A 24 -12.10 3.23 -9.08
CA ALA A 24 -10.82 3.23 -9.79
C ALA A 24 -9.94 2.06 -9.33
N THR A 25 -9.08 1.57 -10.21
CA THR A 25 -8.12 0.49 -9.91
C THR A 25 -6.71 0.93 -10.28
N LEU A 26 -5.72 0.45 -9.52
CA LEU A 26 -4.29 0.68 -9.77
C LEU A 26 -3.53 -0.61 -9.52
N ASP A 27 -2.82 -1.07 -10.55
CA ASP A 27 -1.84 -2.14 -10.42
C ASP A 27 -0.51 -1.54 -9.96
N ILE A 28 0.10 -2.14 -8.93
CA ILE A 28 1.35 -1.70 -8.35
C ILE A 28 2.31 -2.87 -8.33
N ASP A 29 3.41 -2.71 -9.06
CA ASP A 29 4.52 -3.65 -9.09
C ASP A 29 5.52 -3.39 -7.94
N ASN A 30 6.42 -4.35 -7.73
CA ASN A 30 7.56 -4.22 -6.83
C ASN A 30 7.16 -3.90 -5.37
N ILE A 31 6.04 -4.48 -4.90
CA ILE A 31 5.63 -4.38 -3.50
C ILE A 31 6.43 -5.36 -2.66
N LEU A 32 7.11 -4.85 -1.63
CA LEU A 32 7.82 -5.66 -0.66
C LEU A 32 6.85 -6.44 0.23
N VAL A 33 7.03 -7.76 0.33
CA VAL A 33 6.35 -8.59 1.33
C VAL A 33 7.12 -8.51 2.64
N ASP A 34 6.60 -7.73 3.58
CA ASP A 34 7.26 -7.43 4.85
C ASP A 34 6.52 -8.05 6.05
N THR A 35 7.05 -9.17 6.57
CA THR A 35 6.52 -9.81 7.79
C THR A 35 6.93 -9.09 9.07
N GLY A 36 7.86 -8.12 9.00
CA GLY A 36 8.30 -7.29 10.12
C GLY A 36 7.45 -6.04 10.34
N SER A 37 6.53 -5.73 9.42
CA SER A 37 5.57 -4.63 9.57
C SER A 37 4.21 -5.11 10.04
N ALA A 38 3.55 -4.31 10.88
CA ALA A 38 2.18 -4.55 11.33
C ALA A 38 1.11 -4.05 10.34
N THR A 39 1.50 -3.30 9.31
CA THR A 39 0.58 -2.57 8.42
C THR A 39 1.15 -2.44 7.01
N THR A 40 0.28 -2.21 6.04
CA THR A 40 0.66 -1.96 4.64
C THR A 40 0.82 -0.47 4.43
N ILE A 41 2.02 -0.05 4.01
CA ILE A 41 2.32 1.34 3.66
C ILE A 41 2.58 1.41 2.16
N ILE A 42 1.90 2.33 1.48
CA ILE A 42 2.10 2.61 0.05
C ILE A 42 2.52 4.07 -0.09
N ALA A 43 3.50 4.32 -0.96
CA ALA A 43 4.00 5.67 -1.21
C ALA A 43 2.87 6.59 -1.69
N ALA A 44 2.84 7.81 -1.15
CA ALA A 44 1.74 8.74 -1.39
C ALA A 44 1.64 9.21 -2.85
N ASP A 45 2.75 9.31 -3.57
CA ASP A 45 2.79 9.61 -5.00
C ASP A 45 2.10 8.52 -5.85
N ILE A 46 2.31 7.25 -5.53
CA ILE A 46 1.68 6.11 -6.24
C ILE A 46 0.16 6.17 -6.10
N VAL A 47 -0.37 6.24 -4.88
CA VAL A 47 -1.83 6.17 -4.64
C VAL A 47 -2.57 7.45 -4.98
N SER A 48 -1.87 8.58 -5.10
CA SER A 48 -2.48 9.86 -5.54
C SER A 48 -3.03 9.77 -6.96
N SER A 49 -2.51 8.85 -7.79
CA SER A 49 -3.01 8.62 -9.16
C SER A 49 -4.48 8.20 -9.23
N ILE A 50 -4.98 7.51 -8.18
CA ILE A 50 -6.39 7.10 -8.05
C ILE A 50 -7.14 7.92 -6.98
N GLN A 51 -6.73 9.18 -6.78
CA GLN A 51 -7.40 10.14 -5.89
C GLN A 51 -7.41 9.76 -4.40
N ILE A 52 -6.52 8.87 -3.96
CA ILE A 52 -6.25 8.68 -2.53
C ILE A 52 -5.34 9.82 -2.06
N LEU A 53 -5.93 10.99 -1.84
CA LEU A 53 -5.30 12.22 -1.30
C LEU A 53 -5.68 12.43 0.16
N PRO A 54 -4.87 13.09 1.01
CA PRO A 54 -5.25 13.34 2.40
C PRO A 54 -6.55 14.14 2.47
N VAL A 55 -7.48 13.72 3.31
CA VAL A 55 -8.70 14.47 3.62
C VAL A 55 -8.84 14.63 5.14
N PRO A 56 -9.57 15.63 5.64
CA PRO A 56 -9.71 15.88 7.08
C PRO A 56 -10.29 14.69 7.88
N GLN A 57 -10.94 13.74 7.22
CA GLN A 57 -11.53 12.55 7.82
C GLN A 57 -10.54 11.39 7.96
N ASP A 58 -9.34 11.48 7.39
CA ASP A 58 -8.34 10.43 7.53
C ASP A 58 -7.80 10.36 8.96
N ASN A 59 -7.50 9.15 9.40
CA ASN A 59 -6.79 8.95 10.66
C ASN A 59 -5.30 9.28 10.45
N LEU A 60 -4.85 10.40 11.03
CA LEU A 60 -3.44 10.72 11.15
C LEU A 60 -2.85 9.94 12.34
N CYS A 61 -1.89 9.06 12.06
CA CYS A 61 -1.20 8.28 13.08
C CYS A 61 0.30 8.27 12.85
N THR A 62 1.05 7.75 13.83
CA THR A 62 2.48 7.54 13.69
C THR A 62 2.81 6.06 13.55
N ILE A 63 3.82 5.78 12.73
CA ILE A 63 4.47 4.46 12.63
C ILE A 63 5.90 4.57 13.16
N ARG A 64 6.43 3.45 13.66
CA ARG A 64 7.80 3.38 14.16
C ARG A 64 8.55 2.25 13.46
N GLY A 65 9.69 2.58 12.89
CA GLY A 65 10.62 1.64 12.28
C GLY A 65 12.06 1.89 12.73
N VAL A 66 13.01 1.28 12.04
CA VAL A 66 14.44 1.47 12.29
C VAL A 66 14.86 2.94 12.11
N GLY A 67 14.28 3.62 11.13
CA GLY A 67 14.54 5.04 10.83
C GLY A 67 13.92 6.05 11.80
N GLY A 68 13.19 5.58 12.82
CA GLY A 68 12.49 6.44 13.78
C GLY A 68 10.98 6.42 13.61
N THR A 69 10.35 7.57 13.87
CA THR A 69 8.90 7.72 13.87
C THR A 69 8.47 8.64 12.72
N GLU A 70 7.45 8.23 11.98
CA GLU A 70 6.89 9.00 10.85
C GLU A 70 5.37 9.15 10.98
N PHE A 71 4.84 10.27 10.47
CA PHE A 71 3.40 10.49 10.33
C PHE A 71 2.88 9.86 9.05
N VAL A 72 1.74 9.19 9.14
CA VAL A 72 1.05 8.57 8.02
C VAL A 72 -0.46 8.78 8.13
N PHE A 73 -1.12 8.88 6.98
CA PHE A 73 -2.57 8.90 6.88
C PHE A 73 -3.08 7.49 6.59
N ALA A 74 -4.04 7.04 7.37
CA ALA A 74 -4.71 5.76 7.16
C ALA A 74 -6.06 5.96 6.46
N ARG A 75 -6.34 5.10 5.47
CA ARG A 75 -7.58 5.10 4.70
C ARG A 75 -8.00 3.69 4.30
N ASN A 76 -9.29 3.42 4.38
CA ASN A 76 -9.88 2.21 3.84
C ASN A 76 -10.07 2.32 2.32
N ILE A 77 -9.63 1.30 1.61
CA ILE A 77 -9.85 1.10 0.18
C ILE A 77 -10.89 0.00 -0.05
N ASP A 78 -11.49 -0.01 -1.24
CA ASP A 78 -12.56 -0.95 -1.59
C ASP A 78 -12.04 -2.40 -1.52
N TYR A 79 -10.84 -2.62 -2.08
CA TYR A 79 -10.10 -3.87 -1.89
C TYR A 79 -8.61 -3.74 -2.20
N LEU A 80 -7.83 -4.64 -1.59
CA LEU A 80 -6.48 -5.03 -2.02
C LEU A 80 -6.55 -6.44 -2.62
N GLN A 81 -5.93 -6.63 -3.77
CA GLN A 81 -5.87 -7.92 -4.46
C GLN A 81 -4.42 -8.37 -4.65
N VAL A 82 -4.18 -9.64 -4.39
CA VAL A 82 -2.95 -10.35 -4.76
C VAL A 82 -3.37 -11.60 -5.53
N ASP A 83 -2.91 -11.74 -6.77
CA ASP A 83 -3.37 -12.78 -7.70
C ASP A 83 -4.91 -12.84 -7.75
N GLU A 84 -5.48 -14.02 -7.48
CA GLU A 84 -6.92 -14.30 -7.48
C GLU A 84 -7.61 -13.88 -6.15
N ARG A 85 -6.84 -13.47 -5.13
CA ARG A 85 -7.33 -13.24 -3.76
C ARG A 85 -7.59 -11.77 -3.52
N ARG A 86 -8.81 -11.45 -3.07
CA ARG A 86 -9.22 -10.09 -2.69
C ARG A 86 -9.50 -10.00 -1.19
N LEU A 87 -9.00 -8.93 -0.59
CA LEU A 87 -9.34 -8.48 0.75
C LEU A 87 -10.13 -7.18 0.61
N HIS A 88 -11.41 -7.22 0.97
CA HIS A 88 -12.30 -6.05 0.94
C HIS A 88 -12.13 -5.19 2.17
N ASP A 89 -12.52 -3.90 2.06
CA ASP A 89 -12.52 -2.93 3.15
C ASP A 89 -11.17 -2.86 3.87
N PHE A 90 -10.09 -2.83 3.09
CA PHE A 90 -8.71 -2.96 3.57
C PHE A 90 -8.13 -1.59 3.94
N GLU A 91 -7.51 -1.45 5.11
CA GLU A 91 -6.81 -0.22 5.49
C GLU A 91 -5.40 -0.18 4.90
N ILE A 92 -5.10 0.86 4.13
CA ILE A 92 -3.72 1.19 3.75
C ILE A 92 -3.27 2.46 4.46
N LYS A 93 -1.95 2.58 4.65
CA LYS A 93 -1.31 3.80 5.13
C LYS A 93 -0.49 4.43 4.03
N ARG A 94 -0.44 5.76 4.01
CA ARG A 94 0.40 6.54 3.11
C ARG A 94 1.19 7.57 3.90
N ASN A 95 2.44 7.78 3.51
CA ASN A 95 3.29 8.82 4.09
C ASN A 95 2.83 10.23 3.69
N GLU A 96 3.43 11.23 4.31
CA GLU A 96 3.38 12.60 3.83
C GLU A 96 4.31 12.77 2.62
N ASN A 97 3.81 13.36 1.53
CA ASN A 97 4.69 13.85 0.47
C ASN A 97 5.46 15.04 1.04
N ARG A 98 6.75 14.86 1.33
CA ARG A 98 7.64 15.98 1.58
C ARG A 98 7.96 16.62 0.23
N ALA A 99 7.42 17.82 0.01
CA ALA A 99 7.79 18.67 -1.12
C ALA A 99 9.28 19.05 -1.06
#